data_AF-A0A6G0ZNS6-F1
#
_entry.id   AF-A0A6G0ZNS6-F1
#
_cell.length_a   1.000
_cell.length_b   1.000
_cell.length_c   1.000
_cell.angle_alpha   90.00
_cell.angle_beta   90.00
_cell.angle_gamma   90.00
#
_symmetry.space_group_name_H-M   'P 1'
#
loop_
_entity.id
_entity.type
_entity.pdbx_description
1 polymer ?
#
loop_
_entity_poly.entity_id
_entity_poly.type
_entity_poly.pdbx_seq_one_letter_code
_entity_poly.pdbx_strand_id
1 'polypeptide(L)'
;MWKSRILQSTIKMLIKLSNYDIIWNLSVDSNHCIDSCVVMSWFITNSERDGQLLVVDNFIHRLDRIRGSNHYYKCIDNFGGRAIYRENLNNAIMSKTHGHPSHGIQLAERGFRNKLKDEVVVNPTKTIPQAFNEIRRSIMALGIEGSTEAEVNDAIPIYTSVKSSAYRKRMKLMPMLPKKLSELNIEGDWRSTNDGKDFLLGRWATILS
;
A
#
# COMPACT_ATOMS: atom_id res chain seq x y z
N MET A 1 1.97 24.76 -13.34
CA MET A 1 2.82 23.81 -14.09
C MET A 1 3.42 22.71 -13.21
N TRP A 2 3.83 22.99 -11.96
CA TRP A 2 4.37 22.00 -10.99
C TRP A 2 3.43 20.83 -10.62
N LYS A 3 2.13 21.08 -10.42
CA LYS A 3 1.17 20.05 -9.99
C LYS A 3 0.99 18.89 -10.99
N SER A 4 1.15 19.15 -12.29
CA SER A 4 0.98 18.14 -13.35
C SER A 4 2.16 17.15 -13.42
N ARG A 5 3.38 17.62 -13.12
CA ARG A 5 4.60 16.79 -13.17
C ARG A 5 4.72 15.88 -11.96
N ILE A 6 4.43 16.40 -10.76
CA ILE A 6 4.34 15.61 -9.52
C ILE A 6 3.38 14.41 -9.73
N LEU A 7 2.24 14.62 -10.40
CA LEU A 7 1.27 13.57 -10.70
C LEU A 7 1.85 12.43 -11.56
N GLN A 8 2.66 12.72 -12.56
CA GLN A 8 3.33 11.70 -13.39
C GLN A 8 4.37 10.92 -12.59
N SER A 9 5.13 11.60 -11.72
CA SER A 9 6.07 10.98 -10.78
C SER A 9 5.37 9.96 -9.89
N THR A 10 4.18 10.35 -9.41
CA THR A 10 3.40 9.61 -8.44
C THR A 10 2.87 8.28 -9.02
N ILE A 11 2.50 8.27 -10.30
CA ILE A 11 2.07 7.08 -11.06
C ILE A 11 3.21 6.09 -11.23
N LYS A 12 4.38 6.57 -11.67
CA LYS A 12 5.55 5.71 -11.85
C LYS A 12 6.05 5.14 -10.52
N MET A 13 5.86 5.87 -9.42
CA MET A 13 6.09 5.35 -8.06
C MET A 13 5.16 4.19 -7.72
N LEU A 14 3.87 4.29 -8.08
CA LEU A 14 2.90 3.20 -7.90
C LEU A 14 3.23 1.95 -8.70
N ILE A 15 3.62 2.13 -9.96
CA ILE A 15 4.07 1.03 -10.84
C ILE A 15 5.25 0.28 -10.22
N LYS A 16 6.22 1.01 -9.65
CA LYS A 16 7.41 0.41 -9.02
C LYS A 16 7.12 -0.22 -7.64
N LEU A 17 6.03 0.18 -6.97
CA LEU A 17 5.72 -0.27 -5.60
C LEU A 17 4.66 -1.38 -5.55
N SER A 18 3.93 -1.66 -6.62
CA SER A 18 2.91 -2.71 -6.61
C SER A 18 3.49 -4.09 -6.94
N ASN A 19 3.51 -4.99 -5.97
CA ASN A 19 3.58 -6.45 -6.17
C ASN A 19 2.18 -7.06 -6.39
N TYR A 20 1.24 -6.32 -6.99
CA TYR A 20 -0.12 -6.81 -7.21
C TYR A 20 -0.27 -7.38 -8.62
N ASP A 21 -1.14 -8.38 -8.76
CA ASP A 21 -1.75 -8.87 -10.01
C ASP A 21 -2.51 -7.74 -10.71
N ILE A 22 -1.77 -6.76 -11.23
CA ILE A 22 -2.30 -5.72 -12.08
C ILE A 22 -2.34 -6.32 -13.48
N ILE A 23 -3.55 -6.57 -13.99
CA ILE A 23 -3.75 -6.84 -15.41
C ILE A 23 -3.43 -5.53 -16.14
N TRP A 24 -2.25 -5.48 -16.75
CA TRP A 24 -1.79 -4.37 -17.58
C TRP A 24 -2.24 -4.62 -19.03
N ASN A 25 -3.11 -3.75 -19.57
CA ASN A 25 -3.34 -3.70 -21.02
C ASN A 25 -2.49 -2.59 -21.62
N LEU A 26 -1.40 -2.99 -22.26
CA LEU A 26 -0.57 -2.14 -23.11
C LEU A 26 -1.20 -2.13 -24.51
N SER A 27 -1.68 -0.97 -24.97
CA SER A 27 -1.98 -0.79 -26.39
C SER A 27 -0.69 -0.41 -27.11
N VAL A 28 -0.21 -1.29 -28.00
CA VAL A 28 0.92 -1.00 -28.89
C VAL A 28 0.33 -0.52 -30.22
N ASP A 29 0.09 0.78 -30.36
CA ASP A 29 -0.14 1.34 -31.68
C ASP A 29 1.20 1.63 -32.34
N SER A 30 1.44 0.90 -33.42
CA SER A 30 2.67 0.90 -34.18
C SER A 30 2.77 2.14 -35.07
N ASN A 31 4.00 2.64 -35.15
CA ASN A 31 4.56 3.54 -36.16
C ASN A 31 4.48 5.05 -35.91
N HIS A 32 5.69 5.60 -35.77
CA HIS A 32 6.13 7.00 -35.80
C HIS A 32 6.31 7.73 -34.46
N CYS A 33 7.56 8.22 -34.30
CA CYS A 33 8.06 9.19 -33.33
C CYS A 33 8.28 8.68 -31.90
N ILE A 34 9.55 8.36 -31.60
CA ILE A 34 10.08 8.20 -30.25
C ILE A 34 10.11 9.59 -29.60
N ASP A 35 9.02 9.98 -28.95
CA ASP A 35 8.97 11.06 -27.95
C ASP A 35 7.67 10.97 -27.15
N SER A 36 7.78 10.75 -25.82
CA SER A 36 6.71 10.83 -24.80
C SER A 36 5.65 9.70 -24.70
N CYS A 37 6.04 8.43 -24.71
CA CYS A 37 5.09 7.35 -24.40
C CYS A 37 5.00 7.06 -22.88
N VAL A 38 4.10 7.73 -22.16
CA VAL A 38 3.54 7.19 -20.91
C VAL A 38 2.01 7.17 -21.04
N VAL A 39 1.49 6.20 -21.77
CA VAL A 39 0.06 5.92 -21.87
C VAL A 39 -0.29 4.91 -20.78
N MET A 40 -0.88 5.37 -19.68
CA MET A 40 -1.54 4.51 -18.71
C MET A 40 -2.92 5.07 -18.42
N SER A 41 -3.96 4.46 -18.98
CA SER A 41 -5.32 5.00 -18.88
C SER A 41 -6.13 4.43 -17.71
N TRP A 42 -5.83 3.22 -17.17
CA TRP A 42 -6.54 2.68 -16.00
C TRP A 42 -5.90 1.46 -15.31
N PHE A 43 -6.30 1.16 -14.06
CA PHE A 43 -6.03 -0.08 -13.31
C PHE A 43 -7.03 -0.30 -12.17
N ILE A 44 -7.08 -1.51 -11.59
CA ILE A 44 -7.91 -1.82 -10.41
C ILE A 44 -7.04 -1.92 -9.15
N THR A 45 -7.54 -1.40 -8.03
CA THR A 45 -6.86 -1.47 -6.73
C THR A 45 -7.87 -1.74 -5.60
N ASN A 46 -7.41 -2.35 -4.51
CA ASN A 46 -8.28 -2.63 -3.36
C ASN A 46 -8.43 -1.40 -2.47
N SER A 47 -9.66 -1.10 -2.06
CA SER A 47 -9.95 -0.13 -1.01
C SER A 47 -9.50 -0.65 0.35
N GLU A 48 -9.45 0.25 1.34
CA GLU A 48 -9.13 -0.12 2.72
C GLU A 48 -10.24 -0.93 3.42
N ARG A 49 -11.44 -0.99 2.82
CA ARG A 49 -12.62 -1.69 3.34
C ARG A 49 -13.06 -2.82 2.42
N ASP A 50 -12.12 -3.47 1.76
CA ASP A 50 -12.30 -4.68 0.94
C ASP A 50 -13.22 -4.56 -0.30
N GLY A 51 -13.52 -3.34 -0.75
CA GLY A 51 -14.12 -3.08 -2.07
C GLY A 51 -13.08 -2.80 -3.15
N GLN A 52 -13.35 -3.18 -4.41
CA GLN A 52 -12.51 -2.82 -5.56
C GLN A 52 -12.72 -1.36 -5.98
N LEU A 53 -11.62 -0.67 -6.28
CA LEU A 53 -11.60 0.66 -6.86
C LEU A 53 -11.01 0.61 -8.25
N LEU A 54 -11.57 1.40 -9.15
CA LEU A 54 -11.07 1.61 -10.49
C LEU A 54 -10.33 2.94 -10.52
N VAL A 55 -9.09 2.93 -10.99
CA VAL A 55 -8.32 4.14 -11.27
C VAL A 55 -8.34 4.37 -12.76
N VAL A 56 -8.75 5.55 -13.21
CA VAL A 56 -8.70 5.98 -14.62
C VAL A 56 -8.10 7.37 -14.66
N ASP A 57 -7.05 7.61 -15.44
CA ASP A 57 -6.38 8.92 -15.56
C ASP A 57 -6.09 9.60 -14.19
N ASN A 58 -5.58 8.84 -13.21
CA ASN A 58 -5.33 9.28 -11.83
C ASN A 58 -6.56 9.64 -10.99
N PHE A 59 -7.75 9.30 -11.46
CA PHE A 59 -8.98 9.44 -10.69
C PHE A 59 -9.41 8.11 -10.09
N ILE A 60 -9.62 8.10 -8.77
CA ILE A 60 -10.11 6.95 -8.03
C ILE A 60 -11.63 6.92 -8.09
N HIS A 61 -12.16 5.79 -8.49
CA HIS A 61 -13.59 5.55 -8.56
C HIS A 61 -13.98 4.30 -7.78
N ARG A 62 -15.17 4.33 -7.19
CA ARG A 62 -15.82 3.17 -6.55
C ARG A 62 -16.95 2.65 -7.43
N LEU A 63 -17.19 1.35 -7.37
CA LEU A 63 -18.28 0.72 -8.10
C LEU A 63 -19.62 1.35 -7.68
N ASP A 64 -20.45 1.68 -8.66
CA ASP A 64 -21.80 2.22 -8.45
C ASP A 64 -22.86 1.20 -8.85
N ARG A 65 -22.73 0.61 -10.05
CA ARG A 65 -23.66 -0.40 -10.57
C ARG A 65 -23.05 -1.21 -11.69
N ILE A 66 -23.57 -2.42 -11.91
CA ILE A 66 -23.20 -3.31 -13.00
C ILE A 66 -24.40 -3.46 -13.94
N ARG A 67 -24.19 -3.41 -15.26
CA ARG A 67 -25.20 -3.72 -16.28
C ARG A 67 -24.58 -4.55 -17.40
N GLY A 68 -24.89 -5.85 -17.44
CA GLY A 68 -24.20 -6.78 -18.33
C GLY A 68 -22.69 -6.72 -18.08
N SER A 69 -21.92 -6.60 -19.15
CA SER A 69 -20.45 -6.47 -19.11
C SER A 69 -19.93 -5.07 -18.77
N ASN A 70 -20.81 -4.12 -18.45
CA ASN A 70 -20.43 -2.73 -18.17
C ASN A 70 -20.53 -2.45 -16.67
N HIS A 71 -19.40 -2.15 -16.05
CA HIS A 71 -19.29 -1.77 -14.66
C HIS A 71 -19.16 -0.24 -14.59
N TYR A 72 -20.16 0.41 -14.01
CA TYR A 72 -20.20 1.86 -13.86
C TYR A 72 -19.63 2.26 -12.51
N TYR A 73 -18.70 3.20 -12.52
CA TYR A 73 -18.04 3.70 -11.34
C TYR A 73 -18.31 5.19 -11.13
N LYS A 74 -18.28 5.61 -9.87
CA LYS A 74 -18.39 7.01 -9.46
C LYS A 74 -17.13 7.47 -8.74
N CYS A 75 -16.75 8.72 -8.94
CA CYS A 75 -15.65 9.33 -8.21
C CYS A 75 -15.83 9.10 -6.70
N ILE A 76 -14.72 8.78 -6.01
CA ILE A 76 -14.74 8.58 -4.56
C ILE A 76 -15.15 9.86 -3.81
N ASP A 77 -14.78 11.03 -4.34
CA ASP A 77 -15.09 12.35 -3.78
C ASP A 77 -16.49 12.87 -4.14
N ASN A 78 -17.32 12.11 -4.86
CA ASN A 78 -18.70 12.46 -5.23
C ASN A 78 -18.90 13.74 -6.09
N PHE A 79 -17.84 14.33 -6.65
CA PHE A 79 -17.91 15.50 -7.55
C PHE A 79 -18.37 15.19 -8.98
N GLY A 80 -19.28 14.22 -9.13
CA GLY A 80 -19.92 13.92 -10.41
C GLY A 80 -19.08 13.21 -11.47
N GLY A 81 -17.77 13.08 -11.31
CA GLY A 81 -16.89 12.30 -12.20
C GLY A 81 -17.29 10.81 -12.25
N ARG A 82 -17.24 10.23 -13.46
CA ARG A 82 -17.70 8.86 -13.73
C ARG A 82 -16.73 8.15 -14.66
N ALA A 83 -16.58 6.85 -14.44
CA ALA A 83 -15.82 5.95 -15.30
C ALA A 83 -16.64 4.69 -15.58
N ILE A 84 -16.31 4.03 -16.69
CA ILE A 84 -16.94 2.77 -17.09
C ILE A 84 -15.81 1.79 -17.37
N TYR A 85 -15.82 0.64 -16.70
CA TYR A 85 -15.03 -0.53 -17.07
C TYR A 85 -15.91 -1.48 -17.88
N ARG A 86 -15.40 -1.92 -19.03
CA ARG A 86 -16.07 -2.84 -19.96
C ARG A 86 -15.34 -4.16 -19.89
N GLU A 87 -15.91 -5.14 -19.22
CA GLU A 87 -15.30 -6.44 -18.98
C GLU A 87 -14.99 -7.19 -20.29
N ASN A 88 -15.93 -7.22 -21.23
CA ASN A 88 -15.75 -7.88 -22.54
C ASN A 88 -14.60 -7.30 -23.37
N LEU A 89 -14.28 -6.02 -23.19
CA LEU A 89 -13.20 -5.35 -23.90
C LEU A 89 -11.95 -5.20 -23.05
N ASN A 90 -12.01 -5.64 -21.79
CA ASN A 90 -11.00 -5.42 -20.77
C ASN A 90 -10.44 -3.98 -20.84
N ASN A 91 -11.32 -2.98 -20.76
CA ASN A 91 -10.94 -1.58 -20.93
C ASN A 91 -11.76 -0.68 -20.00
N ALA A 92 -11.15 0.37 -19.46
CA ALA A 92 -11.86 1.42 -18.75
C ALA A 92 -11.66 2.80 -19.39
N ILE A 93 -12.74 3.58 -19.38
CA ILE A 93 -12.77 4.95 -19.89
C ILE A 93 -13.43 5.89 -18.90
N MET A 94 -13.00 7.15 -18.92
CA MET A 94 -13.70 8.22 -18.21
C MET A 94 -14.95 8.62 -19.00
N SER A 95 -16.13 8.51 -18.38
CA SER A 95 -17.40 8.84 -19.02
C SER A 95 -17.90 10.24 -18.66
N LYS A 96 -17.41 10.83 -17.56
CA LYS A 96 -17.71 12.21 -17.16
C LYS A 96 -16.52 12.83 -16.45
N THR A 97 -16.23 14.09 -16.79
CA THR A 97 -15.11 14.87 -16.26
C THR A 97 -15.26 15.18 -14.77
N HIS A 98 -14.12 15.45 -14.13
CA HIS A 98 -14.02 15.78 -12.71
C HIS A 98 -13.89 17.29 -12.50
N GLY A 99 -14.56 17.80 -11.47
CA GLY A 99 -14.44 19.20 -11.01
C GLY A 99 -13.36 19.42 -9.95
N HIS A 100 -12.41 18.51 -9.80
CA HIS A 100 -11.35 18.56 -8.78
C HIS A 100 -10.03 18.01 -9.33
N PRO A 101 -8.89 18.32 -8.68
CA PRO A 101 -7.61 17.74 -9.04
C PRO A 101 -7.61 16.22 -8.94
N SER A 102 -6.77 15.55 -9.73
CA SER A 102 -6.60 14.10 -9.67
C SER A 102 -6.05 13.62 -8.32
N HIS A 103 -6.27 12.35 -8.02
CA HIS A 103 -5.91 11.73 -6.74
C HIS A 103 -4.48 11.17 -6.70
N GLY A 104 -3.57 11.62 -7.57
CA GLY A 104 -2.24 11.00 -7.67
C GLY A 104 -1.52 10.93 -6.33
N ILE A 105 -1.50 12.02 -5.54
CA ILE A 105 -0.90 12.01 -4.19
C ILE A 105 -1.49 10.90 -3.32
N GLN A 106 -2.82 10.81 -3.24
CA GLN A 106 -3.50 9.75 -2.47
C GLN A 106 -3.15 8.34 -2.99
N LEU A 107 -2.98 8.21 -4.30
CA LEU A 107 -2.55 6.96 -4.90
C LEU A 107 -1.13 6.60 -4.43
N ALA A 108 -0.12 7.48 -4.51
CA ALA A 108 1.22 7.13 -4.00
C ALA A 108 1.22 6.81 -2.52
N GLU A 109 0.50 7.57 -1.70
CA GLU A 109 0.40 7.25 -0.28
C GLU A 109 -0.15 5.83 -0.06
N ARG A 110 -1.15 5.43 -0.86
CA ARG A 110 -1.69 4.07 -0.84
C ARG A 110 -0.66 3.04 -1.31
N GLY A 111 0.04 3.31 -2.41
CA GLY A 111 1.08 2.42 -2.96
C GLY A 111 2.20 2.17 -1.94
N PHE A 112 2.75 3.25 -1.38
CA PHE A 112 3.78 3.18 -0.35
C PHE A 112 3.29 2.44 0.89
N ARG A 113 2.08 2.77 1.38
CA ARG A 113 1.49 2.11 2.56
C ARG A 113 1.32 0.61 2.35
N ASN A 114 0.93 0.18 1.15
CA ASN A 114 0.78 -1.23 0.82
C ASN A 114 2.15 -1.91 0.76
N LYS A 115 3.15 -1.32 0.09
CA LYS A 115 4.52 -1.87 0.09
C LYS A 115 5.07 -2.04 1.51
N LEU A 116 4.82 -1.06 2.39
CA LEU A 116 5.23 -1.16 3.79
C LEU A 116 4.51 -2.29 4.53
N LYS A 117 3.22 -2.52 4.27
CA LYS A 117 2.50 -3.67 4.84
C LYS A 117 3.04 -5.00 4.32
N ASP A 118 3.39 -5.08 3.04
CA ASP A 118 3.93 -6.29 2.43
C ASP A 118 5.30 -6.61 3.03
N GLU A 119 6.15 -5.59 3.21
CA GLU A 119 7.44 -5.74 3.88
C GLU A 119 7.29 -6.24 5.33
N VAL A 120 6.25 -5.78 6.04
CA VAL A 120 5.93 -6.27 7.39
C VAL A 120 5.47 -7.72 7.39
N VAL A 121 4.80 -8.18 6.33
CA VAL A 121 4.39 -9.58 6.20
C VAL A 121 5.59 -10.46 5.91
N VAL A 122 6.48 -10.03 5.02
CA VAL A 122 7.69 -10.77 4.63
C VAL A 122 8.72 -10.80 5.76
N ASN A 123 8.93 -9.67 6.43
CA ASN A 123 9.97 -9.49 7.45
C ASN A 123 9.37 -8.94 8.76
N PRO A 124 8.57 -9.74 9.50
CA PRO A 124 7.80 -9.24 10.63
C PRO A 124 8.64 -8.85 11.86
N THR A 125 9.89 -9.33 11.94
CA THR A 125 10.88 -8.97 12.96
C THR A 125 11.56 -7.62 12.70
N LYS A 126 11.52 -7.11 11.46
CA LYS A 126 12.07 -5.80 11.10
C LYS A 126 11.25 -4.69 11.75
N THR A 127 11.91 -3.65 12.25
CA THR A 127 11.19 -2.50 12.82
C THR A 127 10.51 -1.70 11.71
N ILE A 128 9.31 -1.17 11.99
CA ILE A 128 8.56 -0.35 11.02
C ILE A 128 9.36 0.87 10.52
N PRO A 129 10.11 1.61 11.37
CA PRO A 129 10.98 2.69 10.90
C PRO A 129 12.08 2.23 9.93
N GLN A 130 12.71 1.07 10.19
CA GLN A 130 13.74 0.53 9.30
C GLN A 130 13.15 0.17 7.94
N ALA A 131 12.04 -0.57 7.92
CA ALA A 131 11.33 -0.93 6.69
C ALA A 131 10.92 0.32 5.88
N PHE A 132 10.40 1.35 6.55
CA PHE A 132 10.05 2.63 5.92
C PHE A 132 11.27 3.29 5.26
N ASN A 133 12.39 3.39 5.98
CA ASN A 133 13.60 4.04 5.47
C ASN A 133 14.27 3.27 4.34
N GLU A 134 14.19 1.94 4.34
CA GLU A 134 14.65 1.10 3.23
C GLU A 134 13.82 1.31 1.97
N ILE A 135 12.49 1.30 2.09
CA ILE A 135 11.58 1.58 0.96
C ILE A 135 11.83 2.99 0.42
N ARG A 136 11.93 3.99 1.30
CA ARG A 136 12.26 5.37 0.93
C ARG A 136 13.58 5.45 0.15
N ARG A 137 14.65 4.85 0.67
CA ARG A 137 15.97 4.83 -0.01
C ARG A 137 15.91 4.13 -1.36
N SER A 138 15.20 3.02 -1.45
CA SER A 138 15.02 2.28 -2.71
C SER A 138 14.30 3.12 -3.77
N ILE A 139 13.22 3.82 -3.40
CA ILE A 139 12.50 4.72 -4.32
C ILE A 139 13.42 5.86 -4.79
N MET A 140 14.16 6.48 -3.86
CA MET A 140 15.06 7.59 -4.19
C MET A 140 16.19 7.13 -5.12
N ALA A 141 16.81 5.98 -4.85
CA ALA A 141 17.92 5.44 -5.65
C ALA A 141 17.48 5.00 -7.05
N LEU A 142 16.30 4.38 -7.17
CA LEU A 142 15.75 3.97 -8.46
C LEU A 142 15.29 5.15 -9.32
N GLY A 143 15.06 6.31 -8.67
CA GLY A 143 14.51 7.50 -9.30
C GLY A 143 13.15 7.26 -9.95
N ILE A 144 12.61 8.33 -10.53
CA ILE A 144 11.42 8.25 -11.35
C ILE A 144 11.70 9.00 -12.64
N GLU A 145 11.62 8.29 -13.76
CA GLU A 145 11.91 8.85 -15.07
C GLU A 145 10.95 10.02 -15.35
N GLY A 146 11.51 11.18 -15.73
CA GLY A 146 10.75 12.41 -15.97
C GLY A 146 10.45 13.23 -14.71
N SER A 147 10.98 12.81 -13.55
CA SER A 147 10.79 13.49 -12.27
C SER A 147 12.13 13.89 -11.66
N THR A 148 12.17 15.05 -11.03
CA THR A 148 13.32 15.49 -10.24
C THR A 148 13.37 14.78 -8.88
N GLU A 149 14.55 14.71 -8.27
CA GLU A 149 14.73 14.13 -6.93
C GLU A 149 13.84 14.80 -5.88
N ALA A 150 13.67 16.13 -5.95
CA ALA A 150 12.80 16.89 -5.07
C ALA A 150 11.33 16.46 -5.21
N GLU A 151 10.83 16.32 -6.45
CA GLU A 151 9.46 15.87 -6.71
C GLU A 151 9.22 14.43 -6.23
N VAL A 152 10.22 13.55 -6.36
CA VAL A 152 10.14 12.19 -5.83
C VAL A 152 10.08 12.21 -4.32
N ASN A 153 10.93 13.01 -3.67
CA ASN A 153 10.95 13.14 -2.22
C ASN A 153 9.63 13.71 -1.67
N ASP A 154 9.03 14.69 -2.35
CA ASP A 154 7.73 15.28 -1.97
C ASP A 154 6.56 14.31 -2.14
N ALA A 155 6.67 13.35 -3.06
CA ALA A 155 5.66 12.31 -3.26
C ALA A 155 5.75 11.16 -2.23
N ILE A 156 6.87 11.04 -1.50
CA ILE A 156 7.01 10.04 -0.44
C ILE A 156 6.22 10.49 0.79
N PRO A 157 5.30 9.65 1.31
CA PRO A 157 4.50 10.02 2.48
C PRO A 157 5.38 10.21 3.71
N ILE A 158 4.92 11.08 4.61
CA ILE A 158 5.54 11.27 5.92
C ILE A 158 5.34 9.99 6.75
N TYR A 159 6.38 9.54 7.47
CA TYR A 159 6.33 8.32 8.28
C TYR A 159 5.10 8.24 9.21
N THR A 160 4.74 9.36 9.84
CA THR A 160 3.60 9.43 10.76
C THR A 160 2.25 9.15 10.11
N SER A 161 2.07 9.39 8.80
CA SER A 161 0.82 9.13 8.09
C SER A 161 0.62 7.64 7.76
N VAL A 162 1.70 6.88 7.62
CA VAL A 162 1.65 5.45 7.22
C VAL A 162 1.92 4.47 8.36
N LYS A 163 2.65 4.88 9.41
CA LYS A 163 3.12 3.97 10.47
C LYS A 163 2.01 3.15 11.12
N SER A 164 0.88 3.78 11.46
CA SER A 164 -0.20 3.13 12.23
C SER A 164 -0.80 1.95 11.47
N SER A 165 -0.85 2.02 10.14
CA SER A 165 -1.35 0.94 9.29
C SER A 165 -0.42 -0.28 9.32
N ALA A 166 0.90 -0.03 9.25
CA ALA A 166 1.92 -1.07 9.32
C ALA A 166 2.00 -1.72 10.71
N TYR A 167 1.95 -0.93 11.79
CA TYR A 167 1.87 -1.48 13.16
C TYR A 167 0.65 -2.37 13.35
N ARG A 168 -0.55 -1.94 12.89
CA ARG A 168 -1.76 -2.78 12.93
C ARG A 168 -1.61 -4.08 12.15
N LYS A 169 -0.98 -4.04 10.97
CA LYS A 169 -0.70 -5.26 10.19
C LYS A 169 0.24 -6.19 10.96
N ARG A 170 1.32 -5.65 11.55
CA ARG A 170 2.27 -6.44 12.36
C ARG A 170 1.63 -7.08 13.58
N MET A 171 0.78 -6.34 14.31
CA MET A 171 0.08 -6.87 15.48
C MET A 171 -0.86 -8.04 15.13
N LYS A 172 -1.38 -8.11 13.90
CA LYS A 172 -2.18 -9.26 13.44
C LYS A 172 -1.35 -10.51 13.12
N LEU A 173 -0.05 -10.34 12.87
CA LEU A 173 0.88 -11.43 12.56
C LEU A 173 1.57 -11.97 13.82
N MET A 174 1.80 -11.09 14.79
CA MET A 174 2.47 -11.45 16.04
C MET A 174 1.50 -12.17 16.98
N PRO A 175 1.94 -13.23 17.67
CA PRO A 175 1.13 -13.85 18.71
C PRO A 175 0.83 -12.82 19.80
N MET A 176 -0.36 -12.92 20.39
CA MET A 176 -0.70 -12.08 21.53
C MET A 176 0.28 -12.35 22.66
N LEU A 177 0.77 -11.28 23.30
CA LEU A 177 1.59 -11.41 24.51
C LEU A 177 0.78 -12.21 25.56
N PRO A 178 1.40 -13.22 26.18
CA PRO A 178 0.81 -13.93 27.31
C PRO A 178 0.32 -12.94 28.37
N LYS A 179 -0.92 -13.11 28.84
CA LYS A 179 -1.49 -12.26 29.90
C LYS A 179 -1.18 -12.81 31.29
N LYS A 180 -0.81 -14.08 31.36
CA LYS A 180 -0.49 -14.80 32.61
C LYS A 180 0.86 -15.49 32.50
N LEU A 181 1.53 -15.63 33.63
CA LEU A 181 2.75 -16.42 33.75
C LEU A 181 2.57 -17.87 33.26
N SER A 182 1.39 -18.46 33.51
CA SER A 182 1.03 -19.81 33.07
C SER A 182 0.90 -19.98 31.55
N GLU A 183 0.81 -18.88 30.80
CA GLU A 183 0.70 -18.88 29.33
C GLU A 183 2.08 -18.75 28.65
N LEU A 184 3.16 -18.53 29.40
CA LEU A 184 4.53 -18.54 28.89
C LEU A 184 5.00 -19.99 28.72
N ASN A 185 5.35 -20.38 27.50
CA ASN A 185 6.04 -21.64 27.25
C ASN A 185 7.55 -21.38 27.23
N ILE A 186 8.25 -21.77 28.31
CA ILE A 186 9.71 -21.77 28.35
C ILE A 186 10.18 -23.18 27.99
N GLU A 187 10.91 -23.30 26.89
CA GLU A 187 11.44 -24.57 26.39
C GLU A 187 12.87 -24.84 26.91
N GLY A 188 13.21 -26.13 27.03
CA GLY A 188 14.55 -26.58 27.42
C GLY A 188 14.89 -26.37 28.89
N ASP A 189 16.19 -26.30 29.17
CA ASP A 189 16.76 -26.28 30.52
C ASP A 189 16.36 -25.04 31.35
N TRP A 190 15.79 -24.03 30.71
CA TRP A 190 15.31 -22.80 31.34
C TRP A 190 13.98 -22.96 32.07
N ARG A 191 13.31 -24.11 31.92
CA ARG A 191 12.02 -24.39 32.56
C ARG A 191 12.16 -24.69 34.05
N SER A 192 13.34 -25.12 34.48
CA SER A 192 13.59 -25.54 35.86
C SER A 192 14.75 -24.77 36.47
N THR A 193 14.62 -24.38 37.73
CA THR A 193 15.78 -23.92 38.50
C THR A 193 16.74 -25.08 38.73
N ASN A 194 17.97 -24.77 39.17
CA ASN A 194 18.96 -25.81 39.56
C ASN A 194 18.42 -26.79 40.62
N ASP A 195 17.38 -26.40 41.36
CA ASP A 195 16.70 -27.21 42.38
C ASP A 195 15.49 -28.00 41.82
N GLY A 196 15.30 -28.03 40.50
CA GLY A 196 14.22 -28.77 39.83
C GLY A 196 12.82 -28.14 39.95
N LYS A 197 12.69 -26.92 40.49
CA LYS A 197 11.41 -26.21 40.58
C LYS A 197 11.08 -25.52 39.26
N ASP A 198 9.82 -25.52 38.86
CA ASP A 198 9.38 -24.79 37.67
C ASP A 198 9.60 -23.29 37.86
N PHE A 199 10.42 -22.71 36.99
CA PHE A 199 10.86 -21.31 37.06
C PHE A 199 9.67 -20.32 37.05
N LEU A 200 8.59 -20.66 36.34
CA LEU A 200 7.40 -19.81 36.20
C LEU A 200 6.40 -19.96 37.36
N LEU A 201 6.50 -21.06 38.11
CA LEU A 201 5.60 -21.38 39.24
C LEU A 201 6.29 -21.20 40.61
N GLY A 202 7.56 -20.82 40.62
CA GLY A 202 8.26 -20.42 41.81
C GLY A 202 7.53 -19.25 42.47
N ARG A 203 6.88 -19.51 43.62
CA ARG A 203 6.59 -18.43 44.57
C ARG A 203 7.95 -17.87 44.98
N TRP A 204 8.35 -16.75 44.40
CA TRP A 204 9.43 -15.92 44.92
C TRP A 204 8.95 -15.46 46.29
N ALA A 205 9.28 -16.26 47.30
CA ALA A 205 8.94 -15.98 48.68
C ALA A 205 9.49 -14.60 49.00
N THR A 206 8.58 -13.73 49.42
CA THR A 206 8.77 -12.58 50.28
C THR A 206 10.23 -12.37 50.68
N ILE A 207 10.92 -11.43 50.02
CA ILE A 207 12.19 -10.92 50.52
C ILE A 207 11.86 -10.13 51.80
N LEU A 208 12.02 -10.85 52.90
CA LEU A 208 12.31 -10.48 54.28
C LEU A 208 12.01 -9.04 54.74
N SER A 209 11.14 -8.98 55.75
CA SER A 209 11.11 -7.99 56.83
C SER A 209 12.46 -7.76 57.49
#